data_AF-A0A645H234-F1
#
_entry.id   AF-A0A645H234-F1
#
_cell.length_a   1.000
_cell.length_b   1.000
_cell.length_c   1.000
_cell.angle_alpha   90.00
_cell.angle_beta   90.00
_cell.angle_gamma   90.00
#
_symmetry.space_group_name_H-M   'P 1'
#
loop_
_entity.id
_entity.type
_entity.pdbx_description
1 polymer ?
#
loop_
_entity_poly.entity_id
_entity_poly.type
_entity_poly.pdbx_seq_one_letter_code
_entity_poly.pdbx_strand_id
1 'polypeptide(L)'
;MGKSNEKEEYLNLYWWIHAQKIFIAIYKKLNIPESKAIFYAEKVRYEIIKPDEYILYDDTIEMLDFFKSEGYANIILSNHIPELHDIVEKLGLINCIEDCIYSESVGIKGVLVRGKRENTIKYYSKDLRGLKEIIDRKHIIYVI
;
A
#
# COMPACT_ATOMS: atom_id res chain seq x y z
N MET A 1 8.45 24.54 -10.55
CA MET A 1 7.98 23.42 -11.39
C MET A 1 9.19 22.74 -12.03
N GLY A 2 9.37 21.42 -11.89
CA GLY A 2 10.37 20.67 -12.68
C GLY A 2 11.40 19.82 -11.93
N LYS A 3 11.23 19.50 -10.63
CA LYS A 3 12.17 18.61 -9.89
C LYS A 3 11.53 17.35 -9.29
N SER A 4 10.21 17.20 -9.34
CA SER A 4 9.48 16.07 -8.74
C SER A 4 9.47 14.83 -9.62
N ASN A 5 9.18 14.96 -10.92
CA ASN A 5 8.97 13.81 -11.82
C ASN A 5 10.20 12.91 -12.01
N GLU A 6 11.41 13.48 -12.16
CA GLU A 6 12.60 12.65 -12.40
C GLU A 6 12.93 11.80 -11.17
N LYS A 7 12.91 12.39 -9.97
CA LYS A 7 13.23 11.66 -8.73
C LYS A 7 12.24 10.53 -8.47
N GLU A 8 10.96 10.77 -8.75
CA GLU A 8 9.90 9.77 -8.64
C GLU A 8 10.11 8.64 -9.66
N GLU A 9 10.38 8.96 -10.93
CA GLU A 9 10.68 7.96 -11.97
C GLU A 9 11.94 7.13 -11.65
N TYR A 10 12.99 7.74 -11.09
CA TYR A 10 14.19 7.04 -10.63
C TYR A 10 13.91 6.10 -9.45
N LEU A 11 13.13 6.54 -8.45
CA LEU A 11 12.74 5.71 -7.31
C LEU A 11 11.85 4.53 -7.74
N ASN A 12 10.99 4.75 -8.73
CA ASN A 12 10.14 3.71 -9.29
C ASN A 12 10.96 2.55 -9.88
N LEU A 13 12.09 2.86 -10.50
CA LEU A 13 12.96 1.85 -11.10
C LEU A 13 13.63 0.95 -10.04
N TYR A 14 14.01 1.50 -8.88
CA TYR A 14 14.68 0.73 -7.81
C TYR A 14 13.78 -0.34 -7.21
N TRP A 15 12.52 -0.01 -6.93
CA TRP A 15 11.55 -0.97 -6.40
C TRP A 15 11.38 -2.16 -7.35
N TRP A 16 11.17 -1.88 -8.64
CA TRP A 16 10.99 -2.93 -9.65
C TRP A 16 12.24 -3.75 -9.89
N ILE A 17 13.44 -3.14 -9.88
CA ILE A 17 14.70 -3.89 -9.93
C ILE A 17 14.83 -4.83 -8.73
N HIS A 18 14.45 -4.39 -7.53
CA HIS A 18 14.47 -5.24 -6.34
C HIS A 18 13.49 -6.42 -6.47
N ALA A 19 12.24 -6.14 -6.85
CA ALA A 19 11.22 -7.16 -7.05
C ALA A 19 11.64 -8.19 -8.11
N GLN A 20 12.14 -7.74 -9.27
CA GLN A 20 12.62 -8.61 -10.35
C GLN A 20 13.68 -9.60 -9.86
N LYS A 21 14.61 -9.19 -9.00
CA LYS A 21 15.63 -10.10 -8.42
C LYS A 21 14.99 -11.22 -7.60
N ILE A 22 13.93 -10.93 -6.84
CA ILE A 22 13.18 -11.93 -6.07
C ILE A 22 12.50 -12.93 -7.02
N PHE A 23 11.81 -12.42 -8.05
CA PHE A 23 11.13 -13.28 -9.04
C PHE A 23 12.12 -14.15 -9.82
N ILE A 24 13.24 -13.60 -10.29
CA ILE A 24 14.30 -14.39 -10.94
C ILE A 24 14.79 -15.52 -10.04
N ALA A 25 15.04 -15.23 -8.75
CA ALA A 25 15.48 -16.25 -7.80
C ALA A 25 14.44 -17.36 -7.59
N ILE A 26 13.15 -17.01 -7.56
CA ILE A 26 12.05 -17.98 -7.46
C ILE A 26 11.97 -18.83 -8.74
N TYR A 27 11.96 -18.21 -9.91
CA TYR A 27 11.91 -18.92 -11.19
C TYR A 27 13.07 -19.89 -11.37
N LYS A 28 14.29 -19.48 -10.98
CA LYS A 28 15.46 -20.39 -10.97
C LYS A 28 15.27 -21.57 -10.03
N LYS A 29 14.69 -21.38 -8.84
CA LYS A 29 14.34 -22.48 -7.91
C LYS A 29 13.29 -23.43 -8.50
N LEU A 30 12.45 -22.94 -9.41
CA LEU A 30 11.46 -23.74 -10.15
C LEU A 30 12.05 -24.37 -11.43
N ASN A 31 13.39 -24.36 -11.59
CA ASN A 31 14.11 -24.87 -12.77
C ASN A 31 13.72 -24.18 -14.10
N ILE A 32 13.24 -22.94 -14.04
CA ILE A 32 13.04 -22.14 -15.25
C ILE A 32 14.40 -21.64 -15.76
N PRO A 33 14.72 -21.79 -17.07
CA PRO A 33 15.97 -21.29 -17.63
C PRO A 33 16.18 -19.80 -17.37
N GLU A 34 17.44 -19.38 -17.14
CA GLU A 34 17.77 -18.01 -16.76
C GLU A 34 17.21 -16.94 -17.70
N SER A 35 17.32 -17.17 -19.02
CA SER A 35 16.77 -16.24 -20.02
C SER A 35 15.25 -16.07 -19.89
N LYS A 36 14.51 -17.16 -19.61
CA LYS A 36 13.07 -17.11 -19.34
C LYS A 36 12.75 -16.50 -17.98
N ALA A 37 13.56 -16.76 -16.96
CA ALA A 37 13.38 -16.19 -15.63
C ALA A 37 13.49 -14.66 -15.64
N ILE A 38 14.48 -14.11 -16.35
CA ILE A 38 14.64 -12.66 -16.55
C ILE A 38 13.44 -12.12 -17.32
N PHE A 39 13.10 -12.73 -18.45
CA PHE A 39 11.97 -12.32 -19.28
C PHE A 39 10.65 -12.28 -18.49
N TYR A 40 10.32 -13.33 -17.73
CA TYR A 40 9.09 -13.35 -16.93
C TYR A 40 9.13 -12.34 -15.78
N ALA A 41 10.28 -12.16 -15.12
CA ALA A 41 10.40 -11.19 -14.03
C ALA A 41 10.18 -9.75 -14.51
N GLU A 42 10.66 -9.40 -15.71
CA GLU A 42 10.36 -8.10 -16.33
C GLU A 42 8.85 -7.92 -16.58
N LYS A 43 8.13 -9.01 -16.87
CA LYS A 43 6.69 -8.96 -17.12
C LYS A 43 5.82 -8.81 -15.88
N VAL A 44 6.32 -9.19 -14.70
CA VAL A 44 5.57 -9.10 -13.44
C VAL A 44 5.01 -7.71 -13.17
N ARG A 45 5.77 -6.66 -13.49
CA ARG A 45 5.31 -5.26 -13.32
C ARG A 45 3.97 -5.04 -14.00
N TYR A 46 3.83 -5.47 -15.25
CA TYR A 46 2.61 -5.25 -16.03
C TYR A 46 1.41 -6.03 -15.52
N GLU A 47 1.63 -7.07 -14.72
CA GLU A 47 0.55 -7.84 -14.09
C GLU A 47 0.13 -7.21 -12.75
N ILE A 48 1.09 -6.81 -11.92
CA ILE A 48 0.81 -6.24 -10.60
C ILE A 48 0.18 -4.84 -10.70
N ILE A 49 0.55 -4.01 -11.68
CA ILE A 49 0.01 -2.66 -11.79
C ILE A 49 -1.44 -2.61 -12.30
N LYS A 50 -2.05 -3.74 -12.67
CA LYS A 50 -3.39 -3.79 -13.26
C LYS A 50 -4.45 -3.43 -12.21
N PRO A 51 -5.09 -2.26 -12.30
CA PRO A 51 -6.01 -1.80 -11.26
C PRO A 51 -7.27 -2.66 -11.21
N ASP A 52 -7.68 -3.23 -12.34
CA ASP A 52 -8.87 -4.07 -12.48
C ASP A 52 -8.71 -5.45 -11.80
N GLU A 53 -7.50 -5.83 -11.38
CA GLU A 53 -7.22 -7.04 -10.60
C GLU A 53 -7.39 -6.81 -9.08
N TYR A 54 -7.69 -5.57 -8.66
CA TYR A 54 -7.94 -5.22 -7.27
C TYR A 54 -9.44 -5.02 -7.04
N ILE A 55 -9.92 -5.54 -5.91
CA ILE A 55 -11.32 -5.43 -5.49
C ILE A 55 -11.33 -4.86 -4.08
N LEU A 56 -12.14 -3.82 -3.87
CA LEU A 56 -12.38 -3.28 -2.54
C LEU A 56 -13.27 -4.24 -1.74
N TYR A 57 -13.09 -4.30 -0.43
CA TYR A 57 -14.12 -4.89 0.42
C TYR A 57 -15.39 -4.06 0.34
N ASP A 58 -16.55 -4.71 0.37
CA ASP A 58 -17.86 -4.09 0.18
C ASP A 58 -18.12 -2.86 1.07
N ASP A 59 -17.50 -2.84 2.26
CA ASP A 59 -17.66 -1.78 3.27
C ASP A 59 -16.58 -0.68 3.21
N THR A 60 -15.62 -0.76 2.29
CA THR A 60 -14.45 0.12 2.28
C THR A 60 -14.86 1.59 2.14
N ILE A 61 -15.67 1.91 1.12
CA ILE A 61 -16.05 3.30 0.82
C ILE A 61 -16.90 3.88 1.95
N GLU A 62 -17.93 3.14 2.37
CA GLU A 62 -18.82 3.54 3.47
C GLU A 62 -18.03 3.89 4.74
N MET A 63 -17.07 3.05 5.11
CA MET A 63 -16.28 3.24 6.32
C MET A 63 -15.29 4.40 6.21
N LEU A 64 -14.63 4.57 5.06
CA LEU A 64 -13.72 5.70 4.86
C LEU A 64 -14.48 7.04 4.86
N ASP A 65 -15.65 7.09 4.22
CA ASP A 65 -16.52 8.27 4.25
C ASP A 65 -17.03 8.57 5.66
N PHE A 66 -17.39 7.54 6.44
CA PHE A 66 -17.73 7.72 7.85
C PHE A 66 -16.60 8.38 8.63
N PHE A 67 -15.36 7.86 8.57
CA PHE A 67 -14.23 8.44 9.29
C PHE A 67 -13.93 9.87 8.84
N LYS A 68 -14.05 10.15 7.54
CA LYS A 68 -13.91 11.49 7.01
C LYS A 68 -14.99 12.43 7.56
N SER A 69 -16.24 11.98 7.65
CA SER A 69 -17.36 12.76 8.20
C SER A 69 -17.21 13.05 9.71
N GLU A 70 -16.52 12.16 10.43
CA GLU A 70 -16.15 12.34 11.84
C GLU A 70 -14.88 13.22 12.01
N GLY A 71 -14.32 13.74 10.91
CA GLY A 71 -13.18 14.65 10.93
C GLY A 71 -11.80 13.97 10.93
N TYR A 72 -11.72 12.67 10.66
CA TYR A 72 -10.46 11.95 10.52
C TYR A 72 -9.89 12.04 9.09
N ALA A 73 -8.57 12.11 8.99
CA ALA A 73 -7.82 11.95 7.74
C ALA A 73 -7.57 10.46 7.46
N ASN A 74 -7.96 9.99 6.27
CA ASN A 74 -7.65 8.64 5.82
C ASN A 74 -6.37 8.67 4.98
N ILE A 75 -5.31 7.99 5.44
CA ILE A 75 -4.02 7.90 4.76
C ILE A 75 -3.68 6.44 4.52
N ILE A 76 -3.32 6.07 3.28
CA ILE A 76 -2.73 4.76 3.01
C ILE A 76 -1.24 4.83 3.31
N LEU A 77 -0.76 3.95 4.18
CA LEU A 77 0.66 3.68 4.38
C LEU A 77 0.95 2.24 3.96
N SER A 78 1.75 2.05 2.90
CA SER A 78 1.96 0.74 2.32
C SER A 78 3.40 0.46 1.90
N ASN A 79 3.76 -0.82 1.81
CA ASN A 79 5.01 -1.24 1.16
C ASN A 79 4.86 -1.38 -0.36
N HIS A 80 3.76 -0.85 -0.88
CA HIS A 80 3.32 -1.12 -2.23
C HIS A 80 4.19 -0.43 -3.29
N ILE A 81 3.86 -0.75 -4.53
CA ILE A 81 4.50 -0.23 -5.73
C ILE A 81 4.27 1.27 -5.88
N PRO A 82 5.14 1.98 -6.60
CA PRO A 82 4.98 3.41 -6.83
C PRO A 82 3.70 3.80 -7.57
N GLU A 83 3.19 2.93 -8.43
CA GLU A 83 1.92 3.09 -9.14
C GLU A 83 0.68 2.92 -8.23
N LEU A 84 0.85 2.86 -6.90
CA LEU A 84 -0.25 2.75 -5.94
C LEU A 84 -1.27 3.88 -6.10
N HIS A 85 -0.84 5.11 -6.40
CA HIS A 85 -1.75 6.23 -6.57
C HIS A 85 -2.74 5.99 -7.73
N ASP A 86 -2.25 5.52 -8.87
CA ASP A 86 -3.08 5.20 -10.05
C ASP A 86 -4.09 4.07 -9.74
N ILE A 87 -3.67 3.08 -8.94
CA ILE A 87 -4.55 2.00 -8.49
C ILE A 87 -5.65 2.56 -7.58
N VAL A 88 -5.28 3.38 -6.59
CA VAL A 88 -6.22 4.00 -5.63
C VAL A 88 -7.22 4.89 -6.35
N GLU A 89 -6.78 5.67 -7.33
CA GLU A 89 -7.65 6.52 -8.15
C GLU A 89 -8.68 5.67 -8.91
N LYS A 90 -8.24 4.62 -9.61
CA LYS A 90 -9.13 3.75 -10.38
C LYS A 90 -10.08 2.91 -9.53
N LEU A 91 -9.72 2.64 -8.28
CA LEU A 91 -10.62 2.03 -7.30
C LEU A 91 -11.66 3.02 -6.75
N GLY A 92 -11.65 4.29 -7.18
CA GLY A 92 -12.64 5.30 -6.76
C GLY A 92 -12.38 5.88 -5.38
N LEU A 93 -11.19 5.69 -4.81
CA LEU A 93 -10.86 6.08 -3.44
C LEU A 93 -10.39 7.53 -3.29
N ILE A 94 -10.20 8.26 -4.40
CA ILE A 94 -9.61 9.61 -4.41
C ILE A 94 -10.37 10.62 -3.54
N ASN A 95 -11.68 10.44 -3.38
CA ASN A 95 -12.51 11.32 -2.56
C ASN A 95 -12.44 10.96 -1.07
N CYS A 96 -12.02 9.75 -0.74
CA CYS A 96 -12.07 9.20 0.60
C CYS A 96 -10.69 9.18 1.26
N ILE A 97 -9.61 9.31 0.48
CA ILE A 97 -8.22 9.19 0.90
C ILE A 97 -7.49 10.50 0.66
N GLU A 98 -6.82 10.98 1.70
CA GLU A 98 -6.10 12.26 1.68
C GLU A 98 -4.68 12.10 1.12
N ASP A 99 -4.02 10.98 1.41
CA ASP A 99 -2.66 10.71 0.91
C ASP A 99 -2.36 9.20 0.82
N CYS A 100 -1.41 8.86 -0.05
CA CYS A 100 -0.87 7.52 -0.25
C CYS A 100 0.65 7.54 -0.10
N ILE A 101 1.13 7.09 1.05
CA ILE A 101 2.55 7.00 1.37
C ILE A 101 3.00 5.56 1.14
N TYR A 102 3.97 5.36 0.25
CA TYR A 102 4.61 4.07 0.04
C TYR A 102 6.07 4.11 0.49
N SER A 103 6.61 2.97 0.95
CA SER A 103 7.92 2.93 1.61
C SER A 103 9.05 3.58 0.80
N GLU A 104 9.03 3.43 -0.53
CA GLU A 104 10.03 4.01 -1.41
C GLU A 104 9.92 5.55 -1.51
N SER A 105 8.71 6.13 -1.45
CA SER A 105 8.53 7.60 -1.57
C SER A 105 9.19 8.36 -0.43
N VAL A 106 9.35 7.71 0.73
CA VAL A 106 10.01 8.27 1.92
C VAL A 106 11.41 7.69 2.16
N GLY A 107 11.94 6.89 1.22
CA GLY A 107 13.32 6.38 1.27
C GLY A 107 13.58 5.29 2.31
N ILE A 108 12.55 4.54 2.71
CA ILE A 108 12.67 3.42 3.65
C ILE A 108 12.45 2.08 2.94
N LYS A 109 13.12 1.02 3.42
CA LYS A 109 13.02 -0.32 2.80
C LYS A 109 11.65 -0.98 2.90
N GLY A 110 10.82 -0.52 3.85
CA GLY A 110 9.52 -1.09 4.15
C GLY A 110 9.02 -0.65 5.52
N VAL A 111 7.73 -0.44 5.61
CA VAL A 111 6.92 -0.33 6.82
C VAL A 111 6.62 -1.73 7.33
N LEU A 112 7.16 -2.07 8.51
CA LEU A 112 6.84 -3.33 9.16
C LEU A 112 5.45 -3.27 9.80
N VAL A 113 4.42 -3.63 9.04
CA VAL A 113 3.02 -3.70 9.52
C VAL A 113 2.72 -4.97 10.35
N ARG A 114 3.69 -5.88 10.48
CA ARG A 114 3.60 -7.12 11.27
C ARG A 114 4.87 -7.37 12.09
N GLY A 115 5.26 -6.40 12.92
CA GLY A 115 6.25 -6.63 13.97
C GLY A 115 5.75 -7.66 14.99
N LYS A 116 6.66 -8.22 15.81
CA LYS A 116 6.24 -8.98 17.01
C LYS A 116 5.26 -8.09 17.78
N ARG A 117 4.06 -8.62 18.08
CA ARG A 117 3.11 -7.93 18.96
C ARG A 117 3.80 -7.72 20.29
N GLU A 118 4.29 -6.51 20.53
CA GLU A 118 4.70 -6.09 21.85
C GLU A 118 3.43 -5.89 22.68
N ASN A 119 3.48 -6.23 23.97
CA ASN A 119 2.35 -6.10 24.91
C ASN A 119 1.92 -4.64 25.16
N THR A 120 2.38 -3.70 24.33
CA THR A 120 2.18 -2.25 24.41
C THR A 120 1.10 -1.73 23.47
N ILE A 121 0.57 -2.56 22.56
CA ILE A 121 -0.51 -2.15 21.65
C ILE A 121 -1.80 -1.96 22.46
N LYS A 122 -2.19 -0.70 22.65
CA LYS A 122 -3.37 -0.31 23.43
C LYS A 122 -4.69 -0.69 22.75
N TYR A 123 -4.75 -0.61 21.43
CA TYR A 123 -5.93 -0.92 20.61
C TYR A 123 -5.53 -1.60 19.31
N TYR A 124 -6.31 -2.58 18.88
CA TYR A 124 -6.10 -3.31 17.64
C TYR A 124 -7.45 -3.73 17.07
N SER A 125 -7.65 -3.46 15.79
CA SER A 125 -8.74 -4.04 14.99
C SER A 125 -8.15 -4.74 13.77
N LYS A 126 -8.87 -5.75 13.27
CA LYS A 126 -8.53 -6.43 12.01
C LYS A 126 -9.08 -5.72 10.78
N ASP A 127 -10.11 -4.89 10.96
CA ASP A 127 -10.85 -4.22 9.90
C ASP A 127 -11.36 -2.83 10.36
N LEU A 128 -11.94 -2.08 9.43
CA LEU A 128 -12.44 -0.72 9.66
C LEU A 128 -13.65 -0.69 10.60
N ARG A 129 -14.49 -1.73 10.58
CA ARG A 129 -15.67 -1.83 11.46
C ARG A 129 -15.25 -1.97 12.91
N GLY A 130 -14.32 -2.87 13.23
CA GLY A 130 -13.78 -2.99 14.57
C GLY A 130 -13.00 -1.74 15.02
N LEU A 131 -12.43 -0.97 14.09
CA LEU A 131 -11.86 0.35 14.41
C LEU A 131 -12.94 1.33 14.83
N LYS A 132 -14.07 1.39 14.11
CA LYS A 132 -15.23 2.21 14.50
C LYS A 132 -15.75 1.82 15.89
N GLU A 133 -15.89 0.52 16.19
CA GLU A 133 -16.31 0.08 17.53
C GLU A 133 -15.34 0.55 18.64
N ILE A 134 -14.04 0.58 18.37
CA ILE A 134 -13.04 1.09 19.32
C ILE A 134 -13.23 2.59 19.56
N ILE A 135 -13.50 3.37 18.51
CA ILE A 135 -13.71 4.83 18.57
C ILE A 135 -15.06 5.16 19.24
N ASP A 136 -16.12 4.43 18.93
CA ASP A 136 -17.45 4.65 19.52
C ASP A 136 -17.44 4.40 21.04
N ARG A 137 -16.68 3.39 21.50
CA ARG A 137 -16.45 3.12 22.93
C ARG A 137 -15.67 4.24 23.63
N LYS A 138 -15.15 5.21 22.88
CA LYS A 138 -14.18 6.22 23.28
C LYS A 138 -14.71 7.66 23.16
N HIS A 139 -16.02 7.89 23.00
CA HIS A 139 -16.65 9.23 23.00
C HIS A 139 -16.43 10.10 24.28
N ILE A 140 -15.36 9.89 25.05
CA ILE A 140 -14.81 10.89 25.95
C ILE A 140 -13.27 10.98 25.81
N ILE A 141 -12.83 12.22 25.55
CA ILE A 141 -11.55 12.90 25.85
C ILE A 141 -10.55 13.10 24.68
N TYR A 142 -10.49 14.38 24.26
CA TYR A 142 -9.41 15.10 23.57
C TYR A 142 -8.00 14.66 23.98
N VAL A 143 -7.08 14.55 23.03
CA VAL A 143 -5.67 14.85 23.30
C VAL A 143 -5.03 15.51 22.07
N ILE A 144 -4.43 16.67 22.37
CA ILE A 144 -3.55 17.56 21.60
C ILE A 144 -2.51 16.82 20.75
#